data_AF-A0A8T2ZIH0-F1
#
_entry.id   AF-A0A8T2ZIH0-F1
#
_cell.length_a   1.000
_cell.length_b   1.000
_cell.length_c   1.000
_cell.angle_alpha   90.00
_cell.angle_beta   90.00
_cell.angle_gamma   90.00
#
_symmetry.space_group_name_H-M   'P 1'
#
loop_
_entity.id
_entity.type
_entity.pdbx_description
1 polymer ?
#
loop_
_entity_poly.entity_id
_entity_poly.type
_entity_poly.pdbx_seq_one_letter_code
_entity_poly.pdbx_strand_id
1 'polypeptide(L)'
;MMRLPKVNHRLSFLSPPRFSLPSLTTSVRTHGHLRTHQSKRFKSISTMPCRLGNLVPLNSIAAENVGSRSNASVSSTSTTEEEEALACKYQLPPPEIKDIVDAPPLPALSLSPQKDKILFLKRRSLPPLAELARPEEKLAGLRIDGKCNTKSRMSFYTGIGIHQLMPDGTLGPEKEVHGYPDGAKINFVTWSLDGRHLAFSIRVFEEDNSSSKLRVWVANVKTGQARPLFQSPDVYLNAVFDNFVWVDNSSLLVCTIPSSRGDPPKKPSVPSGPKIQSNEQKNVVQVRTFQDLLKDEYDEDLFDYYTTSQIVLASLDGTAKEVGPPAVYTSMDPSPDQKYLLISSIHRPYSFIVPRGRFPKKVEVWTTDGKFVRELCDLPLAEDIPIATSSVRKGKRAINWRADKPSTLYWVETQDGGDAKVEVSPRDIVYTQPAEPLEGEQPEILHKLDLRYGLADIKKFYNQPQDSQR
;
A
#
# COMPACT_ATOMS: atom_id res chain seq x y z
N MET A 1 -86.40 1.94 2.18
CA MET A 1 -85.56 3.08 1.76
C MET A 1 -84.48 2.49 0.83
N MET A 2 -84.42 2.70 -0.49
CA MET A 2 -84.48 3.95 -1.27
C MET A 2 -83.48 5.01 -0.72
N ARG A 3 -82.53 5.56 -1.48
CA ARG A 3 -82.46 5.75 -2.95
C ARG A 3 -81.08 5.47 -3.60
N LEU A 4 -81.19 5.02 -4.84
CA LEU A 4 -80.24 4.94 -5.98
C LEU A 4 -80.09 6.33 -6.69
N PRO A 5 -79.45 6.55 -7.88
CA PRO A 5 -78.49 5.74 -8.69
C PRO A 5 -77.39 6.56 -9.52
N LYS A 6 -76.76 5.88 -10.51
CA LYS A 6 -76.36 6.33 -11.89
C LYS A 6 -74.96 7.01 -12.12
N VAL A 7 -74.24 6.83 -13.25
CA VAL A 7 -74.18 5.76 -14.32
C VAL A 7 -73.05 5.99 -15.36
N ASN A 8 -72.50 4.90 -15.92
CA ASN A 8 -71.85 4.64 -17.24
C ASN A 8 -70.65 5.43 -17.86
N HIS A 9 -69.63 4.63 -18.22
CA HIS A 9 -68.92 4.45 -19.52
C HIS A 9 -68.58 5.62 -20.48
N ARG A 10 -67.32 5.60 -21.00
CA ARG A 10 -67.04 5.24 -22.41
C ARG A 10 -65.56 4.88 -22.70
N LEU A 11 -65.36 3.89 -23.58
CA LEU A 11 -64.11 3.58 -24.28
C LEU A 11 -64.04 4.35 -25.61
N SER A 12 -62.84 4.70 -26.08
CA SER A 12 -62.51 4.84 -27.52
C SER A 12 -60.98 4.88 -27.72
N PHE A 13 -60.51 4.13 -28.72
CA PHE A 13 -59.10 4.09 -29.16
C PHE A 13 -58.76 5.29 -30.06
N LEU A 14 -57.50 5.74 -30.06
CA LEU A 14 -56.85 6.37 -31.22
C LEU A 14 -55.32 6.18 -31.15
N SER A 15 -54.69 5.99 -32.30
CA SER A 15 -53.28 5.58 -32.45
C SER A 15 -52.28 6.75 -32.34
N PRO A 16 -50.99 6.48 -32.02
CA PRO A 16 -49.96 7.52 -31.96
C PRO A 16 -49.42 7.91 -33.35
N PRO A 17 -48.94 9.14 -33.54
CA PRO A 17 -48.21 9.53 -34.75
C PRO A 17 -46.80 8.92 -34.76
N ARG A 18 -46.38 8.44 -35.93
CA ARG A 18 -44.99 8.01 -36.18
C ARG A 18 -44.11 9.25 -36.38
N PHE A 19 -42.96 9.31 -35.70
CA PHE A 19 -41.83 10.11 -36.15
C PHE A 19 -40.55 9.28 -36.22
N SER A 20 -39.77 9.53 -37.26
CA SER A 20 -38.71 8.67 -37.78
C SER A 20 -37.35 8.96 -37.17
N LEU A 21 -36.64 7.90 -36.77
CA LEU A 21 -35.19 7.93 -36.54
C LEU A 21 -34.44 8.09 -37.87
N PRO A 22 -33.52 9.05 -38.02
CA PRO A 22 -32.53 9.03 -39.09
C PRO A 22 -31.37 8.09 -38.72
N SER A 23 -31.24 6.99 -39.45
CA SER A 23 -30.05 6.14 -39.40
C SER A 23 -28.88 6.84 -40.10
N LEU A 24 -27.86 7.25 -39.34
CA LEU A 24 -26.58 7.69 -39.90
C LEU A 24 -25.55 6.57 -39.81
N THR A 25 -25.42 5.84 -40.90
CA THR A 25 -24.32 4.91 -41.16
C THR A 25 -23.07 5.69 -41.56
N THR A 26 -22.03 5.69 -40.74
CA THR A 26 -20.68 6.11 -41.15
C THR A 26 -19.73 4.93 -41.08
N SER A 27 -19.51 4.32 -42.25
CA SER A 27 -18.39 3.43 -42.51
C SER A 27 -17.07 4.20 -42.34
N VAL A 28 -16.15 3.68 -41.53
CA VAL A 28 -14.73 4.04 -41.60
C VAL A 28 -13.92 2.78 -41.84
N ARG A 29 -13.05 2.84 -42.85
CA ARG A 29 -12.36 1.68 -43.44
C ARG A 29 -11.33 1.09 -42.49
N THR A 30 -11.28 -0.23 -42.46
CA THR A 30 -10.07 -0.99 -42.14
C THR A 30 -8.99 -0.71 -43.19
N HIS A 31 -7.86 -0.13 -42.79
CA HIS A 31 -6.62 -0.18 -43.58
C HIS A 31 -5.62 -1.09 -42.86
N GLY A 32 -5.53 -2.33 -43.32
CA GLY A 32 -4.42 -3.20 -43.00
C GLY A 32 -3.22 -2.87 -43.88
N HIS A 33 -2.04 -2.72 -43.28
CA HIS A 33 -0.78 -2.92 -43.99
C HIS A 33 0.05 -3.95 -43.23
N LEU A 34 0.06 -5.18 -43.77
CA LEU A 34 1.10 -6.15 -43.46
C LEU A 34 2.43 -5.61 -43.98
N ARG A 35 3.47 -5.60 -43.13
CA ARG A 35 4.84 -5.71 -43.61
C ARG A 35 5.60 -6.73 -42.77
N THR A 36 5.96 -7.82 -43.44
CA THR A 36 6.68 -8.96 -42.88
C THR A 36 8.15 -8.63 -42.67
N HIS A 37 8.70 -8.99 -41.51
CA HIS A 37 10.13 -9.29 -41.40
C HIS A 37 10.34 -10.63 -40.69
N GLN A 38 10.81 -11.62 -41.45
CA GLN A 38 11.42 -12.82 -40.89
C GLN A 38 12.82 -12.48 -40.36
N SER A 39 13.21 -13.03 -39.21
CA SER A 39 14.55 -13.63 -39.04
C SER A 39 14.73 -14.36 -37.69
N LYS A 40 14.83 -15.69 -37.79
CA LYS A 40 15.72 -16.60 -37.02
C LYS A 40 15.60 -16.65 -35.48
N ARG A 41 15.09 -17.81 -35.04
CA ARG A 41 15.38 -18.43 -33.73
C ARG A 41 16.90 -18.53 -33.49
N PHE A 42 17.36 -18.22 -32.27
CA PHE A 42 18.60 -18.74 -31.73
C PHE A 42 18.33 -19.64 -30.52
N LYS A 43 19.13 -20.70 -30.37
CA LYS A 43 18.95 -21.73 -29.34
C LYS A 43 19.63 -21.34 -28.02
N SER A 44 19.09 -21.86 -26.93
CA SER A 44 19.70 -21.88 -25.60
C SER A 44 21.13 -22.45 -25.63
N ILE A 45 22.04 -21.79 -24.91
CA ILE A 45 23.32 -22.36 -24.47
C ILE A 45 23.44 -22.15 -22.96
N SER A 46 23.83 -23.22 -22.26
CA SER A 46 24.10 -23.26 -20.82
C SER A 46 25.58 -22.96 -20.56
N THR A 47 25.88 -22.23 -19.48
CA THR A 47 27.26 -22.01 -19.01
C THR A 47 27.37 -22.29 -17.52
N MET A 48 28.15 -23.33 -17.19
CA MET A 48 28.62 -23.67 -15.84
C MET A 48 29.89 -22.88 -15.47
N PRO A 49 30.25 -22.79 -14.18
CA PRO A 49 31.34 -21.94 -13.71
C PRO A 49 32.72 -22.62 -13.76
N CYS A 50 33.77 -21.86 -14.03
CA CYS A 50 35.15 -22.31 -13.91
C CYS A 50 35.87 -21.57 -12.76
N ARG A 51 36.32 -22.33 -11.75
CA ARG A 51 37.40 -21.93 -10.85
C ARG A 51 38.73 -22.33 -11.48
N LEU A 52 39.76 -21.51 -11.30
CA LEU A 52 41.16 -21.93 -11.42
C LEU A 52 41.98 -21.14 -10.41
N GLY A 53 42.84 -21.84 -9.68
CA GLY A 53 43.88 -21.26 -8.83
C GLY A 53 45.23 -21.92 -9.17
N ASN A 54 46.23 -21.71 -8.31
CA ASN A 54 47.62 -22.14 -8.41
C ASN A 54 48.51 -21.27 -9.33
N LEU A 55 49.81 -21.07 -9.05
CA LEU A 55 50.60 -21.12 -7.81
C LEU A 55 51.93 -20.38 -8.09
N VAL A 56 52.67 -20.05 -7.02
CA VAL A 56 53.98 -19.35 -7.05
C VAL A 56 55.10 -20.25 -7.60
N PRO A 57 56.20 -19.67 -8.15
CA PRO A 57 57.52 -20.16 -7.76
C PRO A 57 58.48 -19.05 -7.27
N LEU A 58 59.24 -19.37 -6.23
CA LEU A 58 60.43 -18.66 -5.75
C LEU A 58 61.67 -19.14 -6.51
N ASN A 59 62.71 -18.29 -6.65
CA ASN A 59 64.11 -18.75 -6.66
C ASN A 59 65.13 -17.61 -6.47
N SER A 60 66.31 -18.00 -6.00
CA SER A 60 67.55 -17.22 -5.78
C SER A 60 68.75 -18.05 -6.33
N ILE A 61 70.05 -17.70 -6.25
CA ILE A 61 70.84 -16.74 -5.46
C ILE A 61 71.98 -16.21 -6.35
N ALA A 62 72.37 -14.94 -6.21
CA ALA A 62 73.73 -14.50 -6.56
C ALA A 62 74.17 -13.28 -5.75
N ALA A 63 75.38 -13.31 -5.20
CA ALA A 63 75.99 -12.25 -4.42
C ALA A 63 77.35 -11.87 -5.00
N GLU A 64 77.75 -10.60 -4.88
CA GLU A 64 79.16 -10.21 -4.90
C GLU A 64 79.35 -8.96 -4.04
N ASN A 65 80.59 -8.72 -3.59
CA ASN A 65 80.91 -7.92 -2.41
C ASN A 65 82.03 -6.90 -2.71
N VAL A 66 82.38 -6.07 -1.72
CA VAL A 66 83.52 -5.12 -1.64
C VAL A 66 83.24 -3.66 -2.03
N GLY A 67 83.35 -2.77 -1.02
CA GLY A 67 83.44 -1.31 -1.14
C GLY A 67 83.38 -0.66 0.24
N SER A 68 84.42 0.06 0.68
CA SER A 68 84.59 0.44 2.09
C SER A 68 84.61 1.96 2.34
N ARG A 69 84.21 2.33 3.58
CA ARG A 69 84.44 3.60 4.31
C ARG A 69 83.49 4.80 4.14
N SER A 70 82.83 5.10 5.28
CA SER A 70 82.95 6.35 6.08
C SER A 70 81.70 7.23 6.29
N ASN A 71 81.35 7.35 7.58
CA ASN A 71 80.65 8.41 8.32
C ASN A 71 79.67 9.36 7.61
N ALA A 72 78.39 9.27 8.00
CA ALA A 72 77.72 10.34 8.74
C ALA A 72 76.50 9.80 9.52
N SER A 73 76.28 10.35 10.70
CA SER A 73 75.16 10.05 11.61
C SER A 73 73.89 10.83 11.25
N VAL A 74 72.71 10.19 11.33
CA VAL A 74 71.53 10.76 12.03
C VAL A 74 70.70 9.59 12.59
N SER A 75 70.37 9.61 13.88
CA SER A 75 69.38 8.70 14.47
C SER A 75 67.96 9.16 14.12
N SER A 76 67.10 8.26 13.62
CA SER A 76 65.65 8.45 13.61
C SER A 76 64.95 7.24 14.22
N THR A 77 64.75 7.35 15.52
CA THR A 77 63.64 6.84 16.33
C THR A 77 62.72 5.79 15.70
N SER A 78 62.83 4.56 16.21
CA SER A 78 61.75 3.57 16.17
C SER A 78 60.57 4.03 17.04
N THR A 79 59.48 4.49 16.43
CA THR A 79 58.09 4.46 16.96
C THR A 79 57.13 5.12 15.98
N THR A 80 56.48 4.34 15.10
CA THR A 80 55.17 4.65 14.46
C THR A 80 54.73 3.48 13.56
N GLU A 81 54.49 2.31 14.14
CA GLU A 81 53.78 1.20 13.44
C GLU A 81 52.42 0.86 14.11
N GLU A 82 51.97 1.68 15.08
CA GLU A 82 50.71 1.47 15.82
C GLU A 82 49.64 2.57 15.61
N GLU A 83 49.82 3.49 14.64
CA GLU A 83 48.82 4.54 14.32
C GLU A 83 48.21 4.48 12.90
N GLU A 84 48.62 3.57 12.01
CA GLU A 84 47.96 3.43 10.68
C GLU A 84 46.66 2.60 10.71
N ALA A 85 46.25 2.10 11.87
CA ALA A 85 45.05 1.28 12.03
C ALA A 85 43.89 2.04 12.71
N LEU A 86 43.36 3.14 12.12
CA LEU A 86 42.00 3.67 12.39
C LEU A 86 41.56 4.91 11.55
N ALA A 87 41.62 4.85 10.21
CA ALA A 87 41.11 5.96 9.36
C ALA A 87 40.30 5.58 8.09
N CYS A 88 39.81 4.34 7.98
CA CYS A 88 38.90 3.94 6.89
C CYS A 88 37.48 4.54 7.03
N LYS A 89 37.33 5.83 6.71
CA LYS A 89 36.03 6.44 6.42
C LYS A 89 35.52 5.96 5.06
N TYR A 90 34.21 6.08 4.81
CA TYR A 90 33.63 5.78 3.50
C TYR A 90 34.34 6.58 2.40
N GLN A 91 34.96 5.86 1.46
CA GLN A 91 35.60 6.45 0.29
C GLN A 91 34.54 6.75 -0.78
N LEU A 92 34.69 7.87 -1.49
CA LEU A 92 33.89 8.16 -2.67
C LEU A 92 34.49 7.43 -3.89
N PRO A 93 33.67 6.87 -4.79
CA PRO A 93 34.15 6.33 -6.04
C PRO A 93 34.62 7.45 -6.98
N PRO A 94 35.36 7.12 -8.06
CA PRO A 94 35.67 8.07 -9.14
C PRO A 94 34.43 8.84 -9.64
N PRO A 95 34.57 10.11 -10.08
CA PRO A 95 33.44 10.97 -10.44
C PRO A 95 32.48 10.34 -11.45
N GLU A 96 32.99 9.62 -12.44
CA GLU A 96 32.21 9.00 -13.50
C GLU A 96 31.25 7.93 -12.96
N ILE A 97 31.71 7.15 -11.97
CA ILE A 97 30.90 6.13 -11.29
C ILE A 97 29.89 6.82 -10.36
N LYS A 98 30.32 7.87 -9.66
CA LYS A 98 29.45 8.65 -8.78
C LYS A 98 28.29 9.26 -9.57
N ASP A 99 28.57 9.92 -10.69
CA ASP A 99 27.57 10.60 -11.51
C ASP A 99 26.54 9.61 -12.10
N ILE A 100 26.96 8.39 -12.44
CA ILE A 100 26.05 7.31 -12.87
C ILE A 100 25.13 6.83 -11.72
N VAL A 101 25.63 6.78 -10.48
CA VAL A 101 24.88 6.28 -9.30
C VAL A 101 23.96 7.35 -8.69
N ASP A 102 24.43 8.60 -8.63
CA ASP A 102 23.68 9.77 -8.16
C ASP A 102 22.73 10.34 -9.24
N ALA A 103 22.81 9.86 -10.49
CA ALA A 103 21.93 10.25 -11.59
C ALA A 103 20.44 10.20 -11.17
N PRO A 104 19.66 11.28 -11.40
CA PRO A 104 18.24 11.28 -11.09
C PRO A 104 17.50 10.17 -11.86
N PRO A 105 16.85 9.20 -11.17
CA PRO A 105 16.06 8.18 -11.83
C PRO A 105 14.83 8.80 -12.50
N LEU A 106 14.33 8.14 -13.54
CA LEU A 106 13.08 8.53 -14.20
C LEU A 106 11.95 8.71 -13.16
N PRO A 107 11.14 9.79 -13.25
CA PRO A 107 10.07 10.06 -12.30
C PRO A 107 9.02 8.94 -12.33
N ALA A 108 8.31 8.75 -11.21
CA ALA A 108 7.13 7.89 -11.24
C ALA A 108 5.97 8.66 -11.89
N LEU A 109 5.23 7.98 -12.76
CA LEU A 109 4.13 8.57 -13.53
C LEU A 109 2.78 8.24 -12.92
N SER A 110 1.87 9.22 -12.87
CA SER A 110 0.48 9.02 -12.42
C SER A 110 -0.47 9.80 -13.32
N LEU A 111 -1.42 9.11 -13.95
CA LEU A 111 -2.45 9.75 -14.77
C LEU A 111 -3.60 10.27 -13.90
N SER A 112 -4.09 11.46 -14.24
CA SER A 112 -5.36 12.01 -13.75
C SER A 112 -6.54 11.07 -14.06
N PRO A 113 -7.64 11.11 -13.28
CA PRO A 113 -8.82 10.28 -13.54
C PRO A 113 -9.43 10.51 -14.93
N GLN A 114 -9.39 11.76 -15.41
CA GLN A 114 -9.88 12.19 -16.72
C GLN A 114 -8.88 11.87 -17.87
N LYS A 115 -7.68 11.40 -17.53
CA LYS A 115 -6.58 11.07 -18.46
C LYS A 115 -6.11 12.24 -19.34
N ASP A 116 -6.34 13.47 -18.91
CA ASP A 116 -5.91 14.69 -19.62
C ASP A 116 -4.65 15.32 -19.00
N LYS A 117 -4.19 14.82 -17.85
CA LYS A 117 -2.95 15.23 -17.17
C LYS A 117 -2.15 14.05 -16.63
N ILE A 118 -0.84 14.26 -16.48
CA ILE A 118 0.10 13.30 -15.91
C ILE A 118 0.99 13.98 -14.85
N LEU A 119 1.19 13.33 -13.71
CA LEU A 119 2.19 13.71 -12.71
C LEU A 119 3.53 13.10 -13.03
N PHE A 120 4.57 13.91 -12.87
CA PHE A 120 5.98 13.51 -12.84
C PHE A 120 6.44 13.60 -11.39
N LEU A 121 6.41 12.48 -10.68
CA LEU A 121 6.82 12.38 -9.28
C LEU A 121 8.35 12.18 -9.24
N LYS A 122 9.08 13.28 -9.07
CA LYS A 122 10.55 13.33 -9.01
C LYS A 122 11.03 12.53 -7.79
N ARG A 123 12.05 11.68 -7.93
CA ARG A 123 12.55 10.81 -6.85
C ARG A 123 14.07 10.70 -6.89
N ARG A 124 14.70 10.30 -5.79
CA ARG A 124 16.14 9.99 -5.71
C ARG A 124 16.38 8.49 -5.92
N SER A 125 17.55 8.13 -6.47
CA SER A 125 17.98 6.73 -6.65
C SER A 125 18.19 6.01 -5.32
N LEU A 126 18.94 6.65 -4.41
CA LEU A 126 19.34 6.09 -3.12
C LEU A 126 18.90 7.00 -1.96
N PRO A 127 18.29 6.46 -0.88
CA PRO A 127 18.03 7.21 0.33
C PRO A 127 19.34 7.46 1.12
N PRO A 128 19.46 8.57 1.86
CA PRO A 128 20.60 8.80 2.75
C PRO A 128 20.76 7.69 3.80
N LEU A 129 22.01 7.41 4.21
CA LEU A 129 22.30 6.40 5.24
C LEU A 129 21.58 6.70 6.58
N ALA A 130 21.35 7.98 6.89
CA ALA A 130 20.55 8.42 8.05
C ALA A 130 19.07 7.99 8.01
N GLU A 131 18.48 7.70 6.84
CA GLU A 131 17.15 7.06 6.76
C GLU A 131 17.24 5.55 7.07
N LEU A 132 18.33 4.90 6.64
CA LEU A 132 18.51 3.45 6.76
C LEU A 132 18.91 3.01 8.17
N ALA A 133 19.63 3.86 8.90
CA ALA A 133 20.11 3.63 10.27
C ALA A 133 19.04 3.91 11.35
N ARG A 134 17.82 4.29 10.98
CA ARG A 134 16.77 4.63 11.94
C ARG A 134 16.35 3.44 12.79
N PRO A 135 16.12 3.63 14.10
CA PRO A 135 15.44 2.66 14.95
C PRO A 135 14.10 2.22 14.33
N GLU A 136 13.78 0.95 14.48
CA GLU A 136 12.52 0.37 13.99
C GLU A 136 11.87 -0.50 15.06
N GLU A 137 10.60 -0.22 15.35
CA GLU A 137 9.79 -1.01 16.27
C GLU A 137 9.20 -2.21 15.52
N LYS A 138 9.37 -3.41 16.09
CA LYS A 138 9.10 -4.70 15.45
C LYS A 138 7.90 -5.38 16.11
N LEU A 139 6.71 -5.14 15.57
CA LEU A 139 5.45 -5.43 16.24
C LEU A 139 4.46 -6.13 15.29
N ALA A 140 4.03 -7.35 15.63
CA ALA A 140 3.04 -8.14 14.88
C ALA A 140 3.33 -8.27 13.36
N GLY A 141 4.59 -8.36 12.97
CA GLY A 141 5.06 -8.40 11.58
C GLY A 141 5.04 -7.04 10.86
N LEU A 142 5.04 -5.93 11.60
CA LEU A 142 5.33 -4.58 11.12
C LEU A 142 6.73 -4.14 11.53
N ARG A 143 7.28 -3.19 10.77
CA ARG A 143 8.44 -2.38 11.15
C ARG A 143 8.03 -0.92 11.11
N ILE A 144 8.05 -0.25 12.26
CA ILE A 144 7.50 1.09 12.46
C ILE A 144 8.64 2.07 12.78
N ASP A 145 8.69 3.22 12.10
CA ASP A 145 9.47 4.39 12.56
C ASP A 145 8.62 5.10 13.61
N GLY A 146 8.97 4.91 14.89
CA GLY A 146 8.22 5.44 16.03
C GLY A 146 8.26 6.97 16.15
N LYS A 147 9.30 7.63 15.63
CA LYS A 147 9.40 9.10 15.65
C LYS A 147 8.47 9.73 14.60
N CYS A 148 8.42 9.15 13.40
CA CYS A 148 7.55 9.62 12.32
C CYS A 148 6.09 9.10 12.42
N ASN A 149 5.86 7.99 13.15
CA ASN A 149 4.61 7.21 13.22
C ASN A 149 4.20 6.55 11.88
N THR A 150 5.14 5.85 11.26
CA THR A 150 5.02 5.32 9.88
C THR A 150 5.60 3.93 9.72
N LYS A 151 5.43 3.31 8.55
CA LYS A 151 6.24 2.15 8.14
C LYS A 151 7.71 2.57 8.00
N SER A 152 8.62 1.85 8.68
CA SER A 152 10.03 2.25 8.83
C SER A 152 10.85 2.32 7.54
N ARG A 153 10.35 1.78 6.43
CA ARG A 153 10.97 1.88 5.09
C ARG A 153 9.94 2.40 4.09
N MET A 154 10.04 3.68 3.76
CA MET A 154 9.18 4.38 2.80
C MET A 154 10.01 5.18 1.81
N SER A 155 9.86 4.89 0.51
CA SER A 155 10.31 5.76 -0.57
C SER A 155 9.58 7.10 -0.52
N PHE A 156 10.24 8.16 -0.98
CA PHE A 156 9.68 9.50 -1.05
C PHE A 156 10.00 10.17 -2.38
N TYR A 157 9.18 11.14 -2.74
CA TYR A 157 9.38 12.03 -3.87
C TYR A 157 10.02 13.34 -3.40
N THR A 158 10.79 13.97 -4.28
CA THR A 158 11.50 15.25 -4.07
C THR A 158 10.80 16.43 -4.74
N GLY A 159 9.78 16.16 -5.57
CA GLY A 159 8.96 17.18 -6.22
C GLY A 159 7.85 16.57 -7.06
N ILE A 160 6.84 17.39 -7.41
CA ILE A 160 5.70 17.01 -8.24
C ILE A 160 5.64 17.96 -9.43
N GLY A 161 5.95 17.46 -10.62
CA GLY A 161 5.64 18.12 -11.88
C GLY A 161 4.25 17.72 -12.37
N ILE A 162 3.49 18.65 -12.94
CA ILE A 162 2.19 18.39 -13.58
C ILE A 162 2.29 18.78 -15.05
N HIS A 163 2.03 17.84 -15.96
CA HIS A 163 1.92 18.11 -17.39
C HIS A 163 0.48 17.90 -17.87
N GLN A 164 0.01 18.76 -18.77
CA GLN A 164 -1.16 18.47 -19.60
C GLN A 164 -0.76 17.41 -20.64
N LEU A 165 -1.57 16.37 -20.80
CA LEU A 165 -1.47 15.42 -21.89
C LEU A 165 -2.31 15.92 -23.07
N MET A 166 -1.67 16.11 -24.22
CA MET A 166 -2.30 16.61 -25.43
C MET A 166 -2.88 15.46 -26.28
N PRO A 167 -3.87 15.71 -27.15
CA PRO A 167 -4.51 14.65 -27.94
C PRO A 167 -3.60 13.89 -28.91
N ASP A 168 -2.44 14.48 -29.28
CA ASP A 168 -1.39 13.87 -30.09
C ASP A 168 -0.40 13.01 -29.28
N GLY A 169 -0.62 12.89 -27.96
CA GLY A 169 0.25 12.18 -27.03
C GLY A 169 1.45 13.00 -26.53
N THR A 170 1.59 14.27 -26.92
CA THR A 170 2.65 15.15 -26.41
C THR A 170 2.32 15.69 -25.02
N LEU A 171 3.36 16.16 -24.32
CA LEU A 171 3.22 16.78 -23.01
C LEU A 171 3.35 18.30 -23.13
N GLY A 172 2.42 19.03 -22.51
CA GLY A 172 2.57 20.46 -22.28
C GLY A 172 3.74 20.79 -21.32
N PRO A 173 4.06 22.08 -21.13
CA PRO A 173 5.12 22.49 -20.22
C PRO A 173 4.88 22.00 -18.79
N GLU A 174 5.96 21.70 -18.06
CA GLU A 174 5.87 21.30 -16.66
C GLU A 174 5.32 22.44 -15.81
N LYS A 175 4.34 22.12 -14.96
CA LYS A 175 3.90 22.97 -13.85
C LYS A 175 4.32 22.34 -12.54
N GLU A 176 5.30 22.94 -11.88
CA GLU A 176 5.78 22.46 -10.59
C GLU A 176 4.83 22.84 -9.46
N VAL A 177 4.54 21.87 -8.59
CA VAL A 177 3.82 22.09 -7.33
C VAL A 177 4.77 22.75 -6.34
N HIS A 178 4.34 23.85 -5.72
CA HIS A 178 5.16 24.71 -4.86
C HIS A 178 4.39 25.20 -3.64
N GLY A 179 5.09 25.76 -2.65
CA GLY A 179 4.49 26.31 -1.42
C GLY A 179 4.54 25.37 -0.20
N TYR A 180 4.98 24.12 -0.39
CA TYR A 180 5.46 23.29 0.72
C TYR A 180 6.92 23.65 1.09
N PRO A 181 7.40 23.35 2.31
CA PRO A 181 8.75 23.71 2.75
C PRO A 181 9.87 23.09 1.90
N ASP A 182 10.97 23.81 1.74
CA ASP A 182 12.17 23.30 1.07
C ASP A 182 12.72 22.04 1.76
N GLY A 183 13.24 21.11 0.97
CA GLY A 183 13.74 19.82 1.47
C GLY A 183 12.64 18.85 1.95
N ALA A 184 11.36 19.18 1.80
CA ALA A 184 10.26 18.28 2.13
C ALA A 184 10.32 16.97 1.33
N LYS A 185 10.09 15.86 2.03
CA LYS A 185 9.93 14.53 1.45
C LYS A 185 8.46 14.24 1.27
N ILE A 186 8.05 14.00 0.03
CA ILE A 186 6.66 13.83 -0.36
C ILE A 186 6.30 12.33 -0.37
N ASN A 187 5.17 11.99 0.24
CA ASN A 187 4.63 10.62 0.32
C ASN A 187 3.14 10.60 -0.08
N PHE A 188 2.64 9.42 -0.44
CA PHE A 188 1.20 9.13 -0.69
C PHE A 188 0.47 10.13 -1.61
N VAL A 189 1.03 10.42 -2.80
CA VAL A 189 0.39 11.36 -3.74
C VAL A 189 -0.83 10.73 -4.42
N THR A 190 -2.00 11.37 -4.30
CA THR A 190 -3.27 10.94 -4.90
C THR A 190 -4.00 12.12 -5.58
N TRP A 191 -4.82 11.81 -6.59
CA TRP A 191 -5.70 12.78 -7.27
C TRP A 191 -7.08 12.83 -6.61
N SER A 192 -7.71 14.01 -6.56
CA SER A 192 -9.16 14.11 -6.38
C SER A 192 -9.90 13.46 -7.54
N LEU A 193 -11.15 13.05 -7.33
CA LEU A 193 -11.93 12.31 -8.34
C LEU A 193 -12.16 13.13 -9.63
N ASP A 194 -12.25 14.46 -9.51
CA ASP A 194 -12.34 15.42 -10.63
C ASP A 194 -10.99 15.87 -11.22
N GLY A 195 -9.86 15.38 -10.68
CA GLY A 195 -8.52 15.73 -11.14
C GLY A 195 -8.11 17.19 -10.91
N ARG A 196 -8.85 17.97 -10.11
CA ARG A 196 -8.56 19.40 -9.84
C ARG A 196 -7.63 19.62 -8.66
N HIS A 197 -7.51 18.64 -7.78
CA HIS A 197 -6.68 18.71 -6.58
C HIS A 197 -5.76 17.49 -6.48
N LEU A 198 -4.62 17.68 -5.84
CA LEU A 198 -3.77 16.61 -5.36
C LEU A 198 -3.82 16.60 -3.84
N ALA A 199 -3.87 15.42 -3.24
CA ALA A 199 -3.53 15.21 -1.85
C ALA A 199 -2.20 14.47 -1.76
N PHE A 200 -1.37 14.85 -0.81
CA PHE A 200 -0.11 14.19 -0.52
C PHE A 200 0.23 14.43 0.95
N SER A 201 1.26 13.77 1.45
CA SER A 201 1.81 14.07 2.76
C SER A 201 3.28 14.45 2.66
N ILE A 202 3.73 15.27 3.61
CA ILE A 202 5.13 15.66 3.71
C ILE A 202 5.72 15.32 5.07
N ARG A 203 7.01 15.02 5.08
CA ARG A 203 7.88 15.09 6.27
C ARG A 203 9.13 15.89 5.94
N VAL A 204 9.65 16.66 6.89
CA VAL A 204 10.89 17.44 6.73
C VAL A 204 12.00 16.77 7.56
N PHE A 205 13.27 16.96 7.20
CA PHE A 205 14.38 16.61 8.09
C PHE A 205 14.49 17.65 9.22
N GLU A 206 14.71 17.19 10.44
CA GLU A 206 15.07 18.03 11.58
C GLU A 206 16.60 18.00 11.79
N GLU A 207 17.14 18.97 12.52
CA GLU A 207 18.59 19.19 12.67
C GLU A 207 19.35 18.00 13.30
N ASP A 208 18.64 17.13 14.03
CA ASP A 208 19.13 15.89 14.65
C ASP A 208 19.21 14.69 13.67
N ASN A 209 19.12 14.91 12.36
CA ASN A 209 18.99 13.91 11.28
C ASN A 209 17.69 13.06 11.33
N SER A 210 16.75 13.39 12.21
CA SER A 210 15.44 12.73 12.22
C SER A 210 14.50 13.32 11.16
N SER A 211 13.29 12.79 11.05
CA SER A 211 12.23 13.47 10.31
C SER A 211 11.05 13.78 11.20
N SER A 212 10.39 14.88 10.87
CA SER A 212 9.10 15.23 11.46
C SER A 212 8.08 14.11 11.21
N LYS A 213 7.05 14.06 12.05
CA LYS A 213 5.80 13.36 11.73
C LYS A 213 5.21 13.90 10.41
N LEU A 214 4.42 13.06 9.72
CA LEU A 214 3.79 13.47 8.47
C LEU A 214 2.61 14.41 8.72
N ARG A 215 2.47 15.41 7.84
CA ARG A 215 1.27 16.25 7.72
C ARG A 215 0.68 16.10 6.32
N VAL A 216 -0.64 16.16 6.21
CA VAL A 216 -1.35 16.09 4.92
C VAL A 216 -1.41 17.49 4.29
N TRP A 217 -1.13 17.54 3.00
CA TRP A 217 -1.10 18.74 2.16
C TRP A 217 -1.97 18.53 0.94
N VAL A 218 -2.51 19.64 0.44
CA VAL A 218 -3.34 19.68 -0.76
C VAL A 218 -2.81 20.73 -1.73
N ALA A 219 -2.77 20.40 -3.02
CA ALA A 219 -2.38 21.33 -4.07
C ALA A 219 -3.47 21.50 -5.11
N ASN A 220 -3.64 22.74 -5.58
CA ASN A 220 -4.52 23.03 -6.71
C ASN A 220 -3.78 22.76 -8.03
N VAL A 221 -4.33 21.86 -8.86
CA VAL A 221 -3.70 21.40 -10.12
C VAL A 221 -3.61 22.52 -11.16
N LYS A 222 -4.51 23.52 -11.11
CA LYS A 222 -4.50 24.64 -12.05
C LYS A 222 -3.39 25.65 -11.73
N THR A 223 -3.13 25.95 -10.45
CA THR A 223 -2.11 26.94 -10.04
C THR A 223 -0.76 26.33 -9.69
N GLY A 224 -0.71 25.06 -9.28
CA GLY A 224 0.47 24.44 -8.68
C GLY A 224 0.67 24.79 -7.19
N GLN A 225 -0.18 25.65 -6.62
CA GLN A 225 -0.02 26.09 -5.23
C GLN A 225 -0.48 25.00 -4.25
N ALA A 226 0.40 24.65 -3.32
CA ALA A 226 0.16 23.73 -2.21
C ALA A 226 -0.04 24.47 -0.87
N ARG A 227 -0.80 23.84 0.03
CA ARG A 227 -1.01 24.28 1.43
C ARG A 227 -1.28 23.06 2.33
N PRO A 228 -1.12 23.17 3.66
CA PRO A 228 -1.59 22.12 4.55
C PRO A 228 -3.11 21.93 4.45
N LEU A 229 -3.58 20.70 4.67
CA LEU A 229 -5.01 20.38 4.74
C LEU A 229 -5.62 20.90 6.05
N PHE A 230 -4.96 20.62 7.17
CA PHE A 230 -5.35 21.08 8.49
C PHE A 230 -4.71 22.43 8.81
N GLN A 231 -5.49 23.36 9.36
CA GLN A 231 -4.98 24.65 9.83
C GLN A 231 -4.15 24.51 11.12
N SER A 232 -4.51 23.57 11.99
CA SER A 232 -3.75 23.26 13.19
C SER A 232 -2.44 22.52 12.84
N PRO A 233 -1.27 22.96 13.35
CA PRO A 233 0.00 22.28 13.13
C PRO A 233 0.10 20.94 13.87
N ASP A 234 -0.75 20.70 14.87
CA ASP A 234 -0.65 19.54 15.76
C ASP A 234 -1.40 18.30 15.23
N VAL A 235 -2.05 18.41 14.07
CA VAL A 235 -2.67 17.27 13.39
C VAL A 235 -1.64 16.55 12.55
N TYR A 236 -1.26 15.35 13.01
CA TYR A 236 -0.30 14.48 12.33
C TYR A 236 -0.98 13.23 11.77
N LEU A 237 -0.51 12.78 10.61
CA LEU A 237 -0.96 11.56 9.94
C LEU A 237 -0.41 10.31 10.66
N ASN A 238 -1.28 9.35 10.96
CA ASN A 238 -0.83 7.98 11.25
C ASN A 238 -0.74 7.22 9.92
N ALA A 239 0.47 6.78 9.55
CA ALA A 239 0.74 6.08 8.30
C ALA A 239 1.28 4.65 8.50
N VAL A 240 0.90 4.00 9.60
CA VAL A 240 1.26 2.60 9.86
C VAL A 240 0.42 1.62 9.04
N PHE A 241 -0.85 1.93 8.78
CA PHE A 241 -1.75 1.17 7.90
C PHE A 241 -2.12 2.00 6.66
N ASP A 242 -3.41 2.30 6.49
CA ASP A 242 -3.94 3.29 5.55
C ASP A 242 -3.75 4.70 6.12
N ASN A 243 -3.74 5.68 5.21
CA ASN A 243 -3.33 7.05 5.51
C ASN A 243 -4.47 8.05 5.22
N PHE A 244 -4.84 8.26 3.96
CA PHE A 244 -5.99 9.06 3.59
C PHE A 244 -6.56 8.66 2.23
N VAL A 245 -7.85 8.95 2.03
CA VAL A 245 -8.57 8.67 0.79
C VAL A 245 -9.55 9.80 0.47
N TRP A 246 -9.72 10.11 -0.82
CA TRP A 246 -10.75 11.05 -1.27
C TRP A 246 -12.13 10.38 -1.19
N VAL A 247 -13.06 11.01 -0.47
CA VAL A 247 -14.47 10.55 -0.42
C VAL A 247 -15.36 11.27 -1.42
N ASP A 248 -14.94 12.47 -1.85
CA ASP A 248 -15.54 13.27 -2.92
C ASP A 248 -14.46 14.15 -3.61
N ASN A 249 -14.84 15.20 -4.33
CA ASN A 249 -13.91 16.11 -5.04
C ASN A 249 -13.20 17.15 -4.14
N SER A 250 -13.65 17.25 -2.90
CA SER A 250 -13.39 18.33 -1.93
C SER A 250 -13.15 17.85 -0.50
N SER A 251 -13.34 16.56 -0.20
CA SER A 251 -13.17 16.00 1.14
C SER A 251 -12.29 14.75 1.15
N LEU A 252 -11.47 14.66 2.19
CA LEU A 252 -10.54 13.56 2.47
C LEU A 252 -10.92 12.92 3.79
N LEU A 253 -10.93 11.59 3.83
CA LEU A 253 -10.95 10.83 5.08
C LEU A 253 -9.51 10.50 5.46
N VAL A 254 -9.09 10.85 6.67
CA VAL A 254 -7.68 10.83 7.11
C VAL A 254 -7.51 10.08 8.42
N CYS A 255 -6.59 9.13 8.48
CA CYS A 255 -6.12 8.50 9.72
C CYS A 255 -5.14 9.44 10.44
N THR A 256 -5.59 10.16 11.48
CA THR A 256 -4.71 11.00 12.30
C THR A 256 -4.21 10.26 13.53
N ILE A 257 -3.08 10.72 14.09
CA ILE A 257 -2.68 10.33 15.44
C ILE A 257 -3.72 10.91 16.42
N PRO A 258 -4.30 10.13 17.35
CA PRO A 258 -5.26 10.66 18.32
C PRO A 258 -4.66 11.75 19.19
N SER A 259 -5.37 12.85 19.38
CA SER A 259 -4.96 14.00 20.23
C SER A 259 -4.75 13.59 21.69
N SER A 260 -5.51 12.61 22.17
CA SER A 260 -5.46 12.05 23.52
C SER A 260 -4.33 11.05 23.78
N ARG A 261 -3.51 10.71 22.78
CA ARG A 261 -2.61 9.54 22.86
C ARG A 261 -1.49 9.64 23.90
N GLY A 262 -0.92 10.83 24.10
CA GLY A 262 0.23 11.02 25.00
C GLY A 262 1.53 10.33 24.55
N ASP A 263 2.40 10.07 25.53
CA ASP A 263 3.72 9.46 25.35
C ASP A 263 3.65 7.93 25.12
N PRO A 264 4.66 7.32 24.47
CA PRO A 264 4.73 5.87 24.32
C PRO A 264 4.72 5.13 25.68
N PRO A 265 4.12 3.93 25.76
CA PRO A 265 4.25 3.06 26.91
C PRO A 265 5.73 2.87 27.31
N LYS A 266 6.00 2.80 28.61
CA LYS A 266 7.34 2.53 29.15
C LYS A 266 7.46 1.06 29.49
N LYS A 267 8.51 0.39 29.02
CA LYS A 267 8.71 -1.04 29.30
C LYS A 267 8.87 -1.25 30.81
N PRO A 268 8.04 -2.07 31.45
CA PRO A 268 8.15 -2.30 32.90
C PRO A 268 9.46 -3.04 33.21
N SER A 269 10.09 -2.68 34.32
CA SER A 269 11.32 -3.32 34.80
C SER A 269 11.10 -4.73 35.35
N VAL A 270 9.86 -5.03 35.76
CA VAL A 270 9.40 -6.33 36.25
C VAL A 270 8.20 -6.74 35.39
N PRO A 271 8.20 -7.94 34.76
CA PRO A 271 7.03 -8.45 34.06
C PRO A 271 5.80 -8.56 34.97
N SER A 272 4.62 -8.26 34.43
CA SER A 272 3.32 -8.39 35.09
C SER A 272 3.03 -9.81 35.58
N GLY A 273 3.48 -10.81 34.83
CA GLY A 273 3.36 -12.23 35.19
C GLY A 273 4.15 -13.15 34.24
N PRO A 274 4.11 -14.47 34.48
CA PRO A 274 4.69 -15.45 33.56
C PRO A 274 3.84 -15.55 32.29
N LYS A 275 4.49 -15.77 31.15
CA LYS A 275 3.79 -16.05 29.88
C LYS A 275 3.21 -17.47 29.90
N ILE A 276 1.91 -17.59 30.14
CA ILE A 276 1.21 -18.88 30.18
C ILE A 276 0.80 -19.27 28.74
N GLN A 277 1.15 -20.49 28.34
CA GLN A 277 0.62 -21.14 27.14
C GLN A 277 0.14 -22.54 27.55
N SER A 278 -1.14 -22.85 27.27
CA SER A 278 -1.72 -24.17 27.56
C SER A 278 -1.94 -24.95 26.27
N ASN A 279 -1.58 -26.23 26.29
CA ASN A 279 -1.87 -27.22 25.24
C ASN A 279 -2.93 -28.25 25.69
N GLU A 280 -3.65 -28.00 26.79
CA GLU A 280 -4.62 -28.94 27.38
C GLU A 280 -5.73 -29.36 26.41
N GLN A 281 -6.11 -28.45 25.50
CA GLN A 281 -7.09 -28.70 24.44
C GLN A 281 -6.58 -29.67 23.35
N LYS A 282 -5.29 -30.03 23.34
CA LYS A 282 -4.62 -30.93 22.38
C LYS A 282 -4.76 -30.54 20.91
N ASN A 283 -5.11 -29.29 20.63
CA ASN A 283 -5.20 -28.75 19.27
C ASN A 283 -3.80 -28.68 18.63
N VAL A 284 -3.53 -29.54 17.65
CA VAL A 284 -2.26 -29.55 16.89
C VAL A 284 -2.28 -28.44 15.84
N VAL A 285 -2.00 -27.22 16.26
CA VAL A 285 -1.89 -26.06 15.38
C VAL A 285 -0.45 -25.97 14.86
N GLN A 286 -0.23 -26.36 13.61
CA GLN A 286 1.04 -26.10 12.92
C GLN A 286 1.05 -24.64 12.47
N VAL A 287 2.08 -23.89 12.86
CA VAL A 287 2.26 -22.47 12.49
C VAL A 287 3.55 -22.30 11.70
N ARG A 288 3.58 -21.38 10.74
CA ARG A 288 4.80 -21.03 10.00
C ARG A 288 5.71 -20.17 10.88
N THR A 289 7.02 -20.25 10.71
CA THR A 289 7.94 -19.31 11.35
C THR A 289 7.69 -17.90 10.83
N PHE A 290 7.26 -17.00 11.71
CA PHE A 290 7.08 -15.58 11.42
C PHE A 290 8.15 -14.75 12.12
N GLN A 291 8.48 -13.59 11.55
CA GLN A 291 9.44 -12.63 12.11
C GLN A 291 8.69 -11.44 12.72
N ASP A 292 9.39 -10.69 13.58
CA ASP A 292 8.93 -9.40 14.11
C ASP A 292 7.56 -9.48 14.83
N LEU A 293 7.29 -10.61 15.49
CA LEU A 293 6.09 -10.84 16.30
C LEU A 293 6.14 -10.11 17.65
N LEU A 294 4.95 -9.90 18.24
CA LEU A 294 4.81 -9.40 19.62
C LEU A 294 5.39 -10.43 20.60
N LYS A 295 6.10 -9.98 21.64
CA LYS A 295 6.76 -10.86 22.62
C LYS A 295 6.03 -10.93 23.94
N ASP A 296 5.52 -9.80 24.42
CA ASP A 296 4.93 -9.59 25.74
C ASP A 296 3.80 -8.55 25.68
N GLU A 297 3.09 -8.34 26.80
CA GLU A 297 1.97 -7.38 26.93
C GLU A 297 2.42 -5.93 26.62
N TYR A 298 3.69 -5.60 26.90
CA TYR A 298 4.26 -4.30 26.54
C TYR A 298 4.33 -4.11 25.01
N ASP A 299 4.71 -5.15 24.25
CA ASP A 299 4.65 -5.09 22.79
C ASP A 299 3.19 -4.95 22.28
N GLU A 300 2.17 -5.46 22.99
CA GLU A 300 0.74 -5.24 22.64
C GLU A 300 0.32 -3.78 22.85
N ASP A 301 0.64 -3.20 24.02
CA ASP A 301 0.36 -1.79 24.31
C ASP A 301 1.12 -0.85 23.36
N LEU A 302 2.37 -1.20 22.99
CA LEU A 302 3.17 -0.46 22.02
C LEU A 302 2.62 -0.59 20.59
N PHE A 303 2.06 -1.76 20.23
CA PHE A 303 1.35 -1.94 18.97
C PHE A 303 0.12 -1.04 18.90
N ASP A 304 -0.72 -1.02 19.94
CA ASP A 304 -1.88 -0.14 20.01
C ASP A 304 -1.47 1.34 19.97
N TYR A 305 -0.43 1.74 20.70
CA TYR A 305 0.09 3.10 20.70
C TYR A 305 0.43 3.60 19.28
N TYR A 306 1.20 2.84 18.52
CA TYR A 306 1.61 3.27 17.18
C TYR A 306 0.52 3.09 16.12
N THR A 307 -0.35 2.10 16.26
CA THR A 307 -1.32 1.72 15.22
C THR A 307 -2.72 2.31 15.39
N THR A 308 -3.10 2.74 16.59
CA THR A 308 -4.37 3.43 16.83
C THR A 308 -4.39 4.76 16.09
N SER A 309 -5.49 5.02 15.38
CA SER A 309 -5.76 6.26 14.68
C SER A 309 -7.16 6.77 14.98
N GLN A 310 -7.32 8.09 14.95
CA GLN A 310 -8.62 8.73 14.86
C GLN A 310 -8.91 8.96 13.37
N ILE A 311 -10.08 8.57 12.88
CA ILE A 311 -10.48 8.94 11.52
C ILE A 311 -11.07 10.35 11.56
N VAL A 312 -10.62 11.22 10.65
CA VAL A 312 -11.10 12.59 10.49
C VAL A 312 -11.53 12.81 9.04
N LEU A 313 -12.78 13.20 8.85
CA LEU A 313 -13.28 13.74 7.59
C LEU A 313 -12.88 15.23 7.53
N ALA A 314 -12.03 15.58 6.57
CA ALA A 314 -11.46 16.90 6.40
C ALA A 314 -11.72 17.45 5.00
N SER A 315 -12.37 18.60 4.94
CA SER A 315 -12.73 19.28 3.68
C SER A 315 -11.65 20.27 3.26
N LEU A 316 -11.61 20.60 1.97
CA LEU A 316 -10.68 21.58 1.42
C LEU A 316 -10.88 23.00 2.00
N ASP A 317 -12.06 23.36 2.49
CA ASP A 317 -12.30 24.66 3.15
C ASP A 317 -11.64 24.78 4.54
N GLY A 318 -11.11 23.68 5.08
CA GLY A 318 -10.49 23.60 6.40
C GLY A 318 -11.43 23.11 7.52
N THR A 319 -12.69 22.78 7.21
CA THR A 319 -13.57 22.07 8.14
C THR A 319 -13.07 20.64 8.37
N ALA A 320 -13.15 20.17 9.62
CA ALA A 320 -12.74 18.84 10.01
C ALA A 320 -13.70 18.26 11.06
N LYS A 321 -14.03 16.97 10.96
CA LYS A 321 -14.94 16.25 11.85
C LYS A 321 -14.40 14.84 12.12
N GLU A 322 -14.37 14.43 13.38
CA GLU A 322 -14.04 13.05 13.77
C GLU A 322 -15.14 12.07 13.33
N VAL A 323 -14.72 10.89 12.86
CA VAL A 323 -15.59 9.80 12.40
C VAL A 323 -15.27 8.54 13.20
N GLY A 324 -16.22 8.07 14.00
CA GLY A 324 -16.02 6.94 14.92
C GLY A 324 -15.02 7.24 16.05
N PRO A 325 -14.88 6.32 17.02
CA PRO A 325 -13.87 6.42 18.08
C PRO A 325 -12.46 6.08 17.55
N PRO A 326 -11.38 6.40 18.29
CA PRO A 326 -10.04 5.92 17.97
C PRO A 326 -9.99 4.38 17.96
N ALA A 327 -9.41 3.79 16.93
CA ALA A 327 -9.20 2.34 16.83
C ALA A 327 -7.99 1.99 15.96
N VAL A 328 -7.59 0.72 15.92
CA VAL A 328 -6.57 0.21 14.99
C VAL A 328 -7.20 0.03 13.61
N TYR A 329 -7.47 1.14 12.93
CA TYR A 329 -7.99 1.15 11.57
C TYR A 329 -6.93 0.66 10.57
N THR A 330 -7.37 -0.21 9.65
CA THR A 330 -6.51 -0.95 8.73
C THR A 330 -6.86 -0.74 7.26
N SER A 331 -8.11 -0.42 6.93
CA SER A 331 -8.49 0.10 5.61
C SER A 331 -9.65 1.09 5.70
N MET A 332 -9.68 2.03 4.76
CA MET A 332 -10.77 3.00 4.56
C MET A 332 -11.13 3.07 3.08
N ASP A 333 -12.20 2.39 2.67
CA ASP A 333 -12.53 2.21 1.26
C ASP A 333 -13.88 2.88 0.93
N PRO A 334 -13.92 4.02 0.19
CA PRO A 334 -15.17 4.65 -0.22
C PRO A 334 -15.92 3.85 -1.30
N SER A 335 -17.25 3.88 -1.24
CA SER A 335 -18.11 3.28 -2.27
C SER A 335 -17.97 4.01 -3.63
N PRO A 336 -18.13 3.34 -4.78
CA PRO A 336 -17.99 3.96 -6.11
C PRO A 336 -18.91 5.17 -6.36
N ASP A 337 -20.06 5.23 -5.69
CA ASP A 337 -21.04 6.31 -5.74
C ASP A 337 -20.97 7.28 -4.55
N GLN A 338 -19.88 7.23 -3.76
CA GLN A 338 -19.50 8.24 -2.75
C GLN A 338 -20.51 8.41 -1.58
N LYS A 339 -21.33 7.39 -1.30
CA LYS A 339 -22.33 7.42 -0.20
C LYS A 339 -21.88 6.71 1.07
N TYR A 340 -21.07 5.68 0.92
CA TYR A 340 -20.63 4.83 2.03
C TYR A 340 -19.11 4.69 2.09
N LEU A 341 -18.66 4.23 3.25
CA LEU A 341 -17.30 3.86 3.59
C LEU A 341 -17.34 2.42 4.09
N LEU A 342 -16.44 1.59 3.59
CA LEU A 342 -16.14 0.28 4.14
C LEU A 342 -14.89 0.46 5.01
N ILE A 343 -15.04 0.26 6.31
CA ILE A 343 -13.97 0.49 7.29
C ILE A 343 -13.56 -0.85 7.88
N SER A 344 -12.27 -1.15 7.83
CA SER A 344 -11.67 -2.34 8.45
C SER A 344 -10.86 -1.95 9.68
N SER A 345 -11.05 -2.62 10.82
CA SER A 345 -10.21 -2.44 12.02
C SER A 345 -9.75 -3.77 12.61
N ILE A 346 -8.69 -3.68 13.43
CA ILE A 346 -8.17 -4.75 14.28
C ILE A 346 -8.49 -4.42 15.75
N HIS A 347 -8.67 -5.44 16.58
CA HIS A 347 -8.84 -5.30 18.03
C HIS A 347 -8.26 -6.50 18.78
N ARG A 348 -8.10 -6.33 20.10
CA ARG A 348 -7.65 -7.38 21.03
C ARG A 348 -8.68 -8.55 21.08
N PRO A 349 -8.26 -9.77 21.46
CA PRO A 349 -6.90 -10.19 21.85
C PRO A 349 -5.94 -10.30 20.66
N TYR A 350 -4.68 -9.95 20.88
CA TYR A 350 -3.61 -10.17 19.90
C TYR A 350 -2.94 -11.53 20.11
N SER A 351 -1.95 -11.82 19.27
CA SER A 351 -1.18 -13.06 19.35
C SER A 351 0.31 -12.80 19.28
N PHE A 352 1.03 -13.59 20.07
CA PHE A 352 2.48 -13.65 20.09
C PHE A 352 3.08 -14.68 19.12
N ILE A 353 2.24 -15.43 18.39
CA ILE A 353 2.67 -16.53 17.49
C ILE A 353 2.28 -16.33 16.02
N VAL A 354 1.37 -15.39 15.72
CA VAL A 354 0.99 -15.03 14.34
C VAL A 354 1.04 -13.50 14.13
N PRO A 355 1.31 -13.02 12.90
CA PRO A 355 1.33 -11.59 12.60
C PRO A 355 -0.08 -11.00 12.54
N ARG A 356 -0.18 -9.66 12.59
CA ARG A 356 -1.44 -8.88 12.63
C ARG A 356 -2.52 -9.28 11.65
N GLY A 357 -2.16 -9.81 10.47
CA GLY A 357 -3.12 -10.29 9.46
C GLY A 357 -3.96 -11.49 9.91
N ARG A 358 -3.66 -12.05 11.09
CA ARG A 358 -4.39 -13.12 11.76
C ARG A 358 -5.12 -12.66 13.03
N PHE A 359 -4.95 -11.42 13.46
CA PHE A 359 -5.64 -10.88 14.63
C PHE A 359 -7.16 -10.78 14.39
N PRO A 360 -7.96 -10.56 15.45
CA PRO A 360 -9.37 -10.23 15.31
C PRO A 360 -9.55 -9.06 14.35
N LYS A 361 -10.53 -9.18 13.45
CA LYS A 361 -10.78 -8.18 12.41
C LYS A 361 -12.27 -7.85 12.36
N LYS A 362 -12.59 -6.59 12.63
CA LYS A 362 -13.91 -6.02 12.41
C LYS A 362 -13.99 -5.36 11.03
N VAL A 363 -15.14 -5.47 10.37
CA VAL A 363 -15.45 -4.76 9.12
C VAL A 363 -16.86 -4.20 9.19
N GLU A 364 -16.97 -2.90 8.94
CA GLU A 364 -18.20 -2.12 9.12
C GLU A 364 -18.48 -1.25 7.89
N VAL A 365 -19.76 -0.99 7.65
CA VAL A 365 -20.25 0.00 6.70
C VAL A 365 -20.65 1.26 7.47
N TRP A 366 -20.17 2.39 7.00
CA TRP A 366 -20.49 3.73 7.48
C TRP A 366 -20.96 4.57 6.30
N THR A 367 -21.70 5.65 6.56
CA THR A 367 -21.98 6.71 5.57
C THR A 367 -20.77 7.62 5.40
N THR A 368 -20.64 8.31 4.26
CA THR A 368 -19.52 9.26 4.04
C THR A 368 -19.52 10.45 4.99
N ASP A 369 -20.66 10.81 5.60
CA ASP A 369 -20.72 11.82 6.66
C ASP A 369 -20.40 11.28 8.08
N GLY A 370 -20.06 9.99 8.18
CA GLY A 370 -19.52 9.37 9.40
C GLY A 370 -20.56 8.82 10.37
N LYS A 371 -21.77 8.47 9.91
CA LYS A 371 -22.72 7.67 10.70
C LYS A 371 -22.51 6.17 10.43
N PHE A 372 -22.45 5.36 11.48
CA PHE A 372 -22.47 3.90 11.37
C PHE A 372 -23.76 3.40 10.69
N VAL A 373 -23.64 2.40 9.82
CA VAL A 373 -24.77 1.79 9.11
C VAL A 373 -24.97 0.36 9.59
N ARG A 374 -23.97 -0.51 9.41
CA ARG A 374 -24.00 -1.90 9.90
C ARG A 374 -22.63 -2.54 10.01
N GLU A 375 -22.52 -3.56 10.83
CA GLU A 375 -21.39 -4.47 10.85
C GLU A 375 -21.55 -5.54 9.76
N LEU A 376 -20.45 -5.88 9.06
CA LEU A 376 -20.43 -6.99 8.10
C LEU A 376 -19.90 -8.28 8.73
N CYS A 377 -18.90 -8.16 9.60
CA CYS A 377 -18.37 -9.22 10.45
C CYS A 377 -17.42 -8.67 11.53
N ASP A 378 -17.47 -9.30 12.71
CA ASP A 378 -16.33 -9.46 13.61
C ASP A 378 -15.76 -10.89 13.41
N LEU A 379 -14.49 -10.99 13.01
CA LEU A 379 -13.80 -12.26 12.76
C LEU A 379 -12.79 -12.51 13.89
N PRO A 380 -12.85 -13.65 14.61
CA PRO A 380 -11.98 -13.92 15.75
C PRO A 380 -10.51 -14.12 15.37
N LEU A 381 -9.63 -14.11 16.37
CA LEU A 381 -8.22 -14.45 16.26
C LEU A 381 -8.03 -15.80 15.53
N ALA A 382 -7.14 -15.82 14.54
CA ALA A 382 -7.03 -16.90 13.56
C ALA A 382 -5.63 -17.56 13.54
N GLU A 383 -5.27 -18.13 14.69
CA GLU A 383 -4.08 -18.97 14.88
C GLU A 383 -4.23 -20.34 14.22
N ASP A 384 -5.44 -20.89 14.20
CA ASP A 384 -5.78 -22.29 13.84
C ASP A 384 -5.74 -22.62 12.33
N ILE A 385 -5.46 -21.65 11.46
CA ILE A 385 -5.51 -21.83 10.00
C ILE A 385 -4.41 -22.82 9.57
N PRO A 386 -4.77 -23.95 8.92
CA PRO A 386 -3.80 -24.98 8.54
C PRO A 386 -2.65 -24.47 7.68
N ILE A 387 -1.47 -25.09 7.78
CA ILE A 387 -0.29 -24.70 6.99
C ILE A 387 -0.40 -25.01 5.50
N ALA A 388 -1.34 -25.89 5.13
CA ALA A 388 -1.51 -26.39 3.77
C ALA A 388 -1.69 -25.24 2.77
N THR A 389 -1.04 -25.35 1.63
CA THR A 389 -1.15 -24.34 0.57
C THR A 389 -2.62 -24.17 0.19
N SER A 390 -3.08 -22.92 0.11
CA SER A 390 -4.49 -22.54 -0.08
C SER A 390 -5.40 -22.55 1.15
N SER A 391 -4.92 -22.86 2.36
CA SER A 391 -5.72 -22.73 3.58
C SER A 391 -5.89 -21.25 3.98
N VAL A 392 -7.08 -20.91 4.52
CA VAL A 392 -7.53 -19.53 4.74
C VAL A 392 -8.34 -19.40 6.04
N ARG A 393 -8.58 -18.17 6.50
CA ARG A 393 -9.46 -17.91 7.65
C ARG A 393 -10.91 -18.29 7.34
N LYS A 394 -11.64 -18.76 8.37
CA LYS A 394 -13.10 -18.96 8.36
C LYS A 394 -13.83 -17.60 8.27
N GLY A 395 -15.08 -17.62 7.84
CA GLY A 395 -15.92 -16.42 7.70
C GLY A 395 -15.63 -15.58 6.46
N LYS A 396 -16.12 -14.34 6.46
CA LYS A 396 -16.07 -13.42 5.32
C LYS A 396 -14.63 -12.98 5.01
N ARG A 397 -14.17 -13.25 3.78
CA ARG A 397 -12.86 -12.84 3.26
C ARG A 397 -13.01 -11.91 2.07
N ALA A 398 -11.95 -11.15 1.77
CA ALA A 398 -11.84 -10.29 0.59
C ALA A 398 -13.06 -9.37 0.37
N ILE A 399 -13.62 -8.85 1.46
CA ILE A 399 -14.75 -7.91 1.47
C ILE A 399 -14.32 -6.62 0.78
N ASN A 400 -15.00 -6.22 -0.28
CA ASN A 400 -14.71 -5.03 -1.09
C ASN A 400 -15.99 -4.47 -1.73
N TRP A 401 -15.91 -3.26 -2.26
CA TRP A 401 -16.92 -2.72 -3.17
C TRP A 401 -16.82 -3.31 -4.58
N ARG A 402 -17.97 -3.54 -5.21
CA ARG A 402 -18.08 -3.81 -6.64
C ARG A 402 -17.84 -2.53 -7.44
N ALA A 403 -16.73 -2.45 -8.18
CA ALA A 403 -16.43 -1.30 -9.02
C ALA A 403 -17.47 -1.05 -10.14
N ASP A 404 -18.30 -2.04 -10.48
CA ASP A 404 -19.33 -1.98 -11.53
C ASP A 404 -20.74 -1.64 -11.03
N LYS A 405 -20.96 -1.53 -9.70
CA LYS A 405 -22.27 -1.22 -9.10
C LYS A 405 -22.17 -0.16 -8.00
N PRO A 406 -23.14 0.78 -7.90
CA PRO A 406 -23.21 1.72 -6.78
C PRO A 406 -23.42 0.96 -5.47
N SER A 407 -22.75 1.39 -4.39
CA SER A 407 -22.98 0.95 -3.01
C SER A 407 -23.13 -0.57 -2.81
N THR A 408 -22.51 -1.40 -3.64
CA THR A 408 -22.72 -2.87 -3.60
C THR A 408 -21.43 -3.55 -3.17
N LEU A 409 -21.52 -4.37 -2.13
CA LEU A 409 -20.42 -5.15 -1.59
C LEU A 409 -20.32 -6.49 -2.30
N TYR A 410 -19.12 -7.07 -2.28
CA TYR A 410 -18.91 -8.49 -2.46
C TYR A 410 -17.91 -9.02 -1.43
N TRP A 411 -17.99 -10.31 -1.13
CA TRP A 411 -17.03 -11.02 -0.28
C TRP A 411 -17.02 -12.50 -0.62
N VAL A 412 -16.09 -13.24 -0.02
CA VAL A 412 -15.89 -14.67 -0.30
C VAL A 412 -15.90 -15.47 0.98
N GLU A 413 -16.61 -16.59 0.98
CA GLU A 413 -16.62 -17.55 2.09
C GLU A 413 -16.20 -18.95 1.60
N THR A 414 -15.40 -19.62 2.41
CA THR A 414 -14.96 -20.99 2.14
C THR A 414 -16.03 -22.01 2.51
N GLN A 415 -16.15 -23.06 1.70
CA GLN A 415 -17.00 -24.22 1.95
C GLN A 415 -16.25 -25.40 2.60
N ASP A 416 -14.91 -25.34 2.68
CA ASP A 416 -14.05 -26.37 3.26
C ASP A 416 -13.65 -26.08 4.73
N GLY A 417 -14.34 -25.16 5.40
CA GLY A 417 -13.99 -24.71 6.75
C GLY A 417 -12.64 -23.98 6.85
N GLY A 418 -11.99 -23.70 5.72
CA GLY A 418 -10.69 -23.02 5.63
C GLY A 418 -9.51 -23.97 5.38
N ASP A 419 -9.71 -25.29 5.46
CA ASP A 419 -8.66 -26.28 5.21
C ASP A 419 -8.64 -26.71 3.73
N ALA A 420 -7.55 -26.38 3.03
CA ALA A 420 -7.34 -26.80 1.65
C ALA A 420 -7.24 -28.32 1.45
N LYS A 421 -6.99 -29.11 2.51
CA LYS A 421 -6.97 -30.58 2.43
C LYS A 421 -8.36 -31.21 2.35
N VAL A 422 -9.41 -30.50 2.76
CA VAL A 422 -10.78 -30.99 2.65
C VAL A 422 -11.25 -30.71 1.22
N GLU A 423 -11.66 -31.77 0.52
CA GLU A 423 -12.18 -31.67 -0.85
C GLU A 423 -13.68 -31.40 -0.86
N VAL A 424 -14.08 -30.29 -1.46
CA VAL A 424 -15.47 -29.85 -1.63
C VAL A 424 -15.62 -29.12 -2.96
N SER A 425 -16.82 -29.14 -3.55
CA SER A 425 -17.20 -28.31 -4.69
C SER A 425 -18.58 -27.69 -4.44
N PRO A 426 -18.75 -26.37 -4.58
CA PRO A 426 -17.68 -25.38 -4.80
C PRO A 426 -16.79 -25.23 -3.57
N ARG A 427 -15.54 -24.82 -3.76
CA ARG A 427 -14.56 -24.58 -2.69
C ARG A 427 -14.71 -23.20 -2.03
N ASP A 428 -14.95 -22.19 -2.84
CA ASP A 428 -15.26 -20.83 -2.40
C ASP A 428 -16.57 -20.35 -3.06
N ILE A 429 -17.37 -19.58 -2.31
CA ILE A 429 -18.56 -18.90 -2.85
C ILE A 429 -18.34 -17.39 -2.70
N VAL A 430 -18.53 -16.66 -3.80
CA VAL A 430 -18.53 -15.20 -3.83
C VAL A 430 -19.96 -14.73 -3.65
N TYR A 431 -20.21 -13.99 -2.57
CA TYR A 431 -21.49 -13.37 -2.26
C TYR A 431 -21.48 -11.89 -2.64
N THR A 432 -22.67 -11.32 -2.88
CA THR A 432 -22.87 -9.89 -3.11
C THR A 432 -24.13 -9.40 -2.41
N GLN A 433 -24.11 -8.16 -1.91
CA GLN A 433 -25.24 -7.53 -1.23
C GLN A 433 -25.07 -6.00 -1.28
N PRO A 434 -26.14 -5.19 -1.37
CA PRO A 434 -26.04 -3.75 -1.15
C PRO A 434 -25.46 -3.39 0.24
N ALA A 435 -24.96 -2.16 0.36
CA ALA A 435 -24.51 -1.56 1.62
C ALA A 435 -25.61 -1.64 2.69
N GLU A 436 -26.83 -1.24 2.31
CA GLU A 436 -28.07 -1.34 3.07
C GLU A 436 -29.03 -2.29 2.34
N PRO A 437 -29.09 -3.59 2.73
CA PRO A 437 -30.12 -4.52 2.25
C PRO A 437 -31.46 -4.27 2.94
N LEU A 438 -32.54 -4.75 2.33
CA LEU A 438 -33.85 -4.80 2.98
C LEU A 438 -33.83 -5.74 4.19
N GLU A 439 -34.71 -5.51 5.15
CA GLU A 439 -34.79 -6.34 6.36
C GLU A 439 -35.07 -7.81 6.00
N GLY A 440 -34.20 -8.71 6.48
CA GLY A 440 -34.26 -10.15 6.18
C GLY A 440 -33.68 -10.57 4.81
N GLU A 441 -33.29 -9.64 3.93
CA GLU A 441 -32.72 -9.94 2.61
C GLU A 441 -31.38 -10.68 2.75
N GLN A 442 -31.32 -11.89 2.18
CA GLN A 442 -30.12 -12.72 2.20
C GLN A 442 -29.12 -12.29 1.12
N PRO A 443 -27.80 -12.48 1.32
CA PRO A 443 -26.79 -12.23 0.30
C PRO A 443 -27.01 -13.08 -0.96
N GLU A 444 -26.89 -12.46 -2.14
CA GLU A 444 -26.95 -13.16 -3.43
C GLU A 444 -25.63 -13.90 -3.69
N ILE A 445 -25.68 -15.10 -4.27
CA ILE A 445 -24.48 -15.79 -4.78
C ILE A 445 -24.10 -15.16 -6.12
N LEU A 446 -23.03 -14.38 -6.13
CA LEU A 446 -22.46 -13.79 -7.34
C LEU A 446 -21.72 -14.82 -8.19
N HIS A 447 -20.96 -15.72 -7.55
CA HIS A 447 -20.21 -16.76 -8.25
C HIS A 447 -19.84 -17.94 -7.34
N LYS A 448 -19.60 -19.10 -7.94
CA LYS A 448 -19.11 -20.32 -7.26
C LYS A 448 -17.79 -20.73 -7.88
N LEU A 449 -16.81 -21.09 -7.05
CA LEU A 449 -15.43 -21.39 -7.47
C LEU A 449 -14.99 -22.74 -6.91
N ASP A 450 -14.55 -23.66 -7.78
CA ASP A 450 -13.94 -24.93 -7.37
C ASP A 450 -12.49 -24.76 -6.86
N LEU A 451 -11.88 -23.59 -7.09
CA LEU A 451 -10.54 -23.22 -6.64
C LEU A 451 -10.60 -22.07 -5.62
N ARG A 452 -9.57 -21.98 -4.78
CA ARG A 452 -9.48 -20.93 -3.75
C ARG A 452 -9.34 -19.53 -4.37
N TYR A 453 -10.25 -18.64 -3.99
CA TYR A 453 -10.18 -17.22 -4.31
C TYR A 453 -8.95 -16.57 -3.65
N GLY A 454 -8.21 -15.79 -4.44
CA GLY A 454 -6.95 -15.15 -4.03
C GLY A 454 -5.68 -15.95 -4.37
N LEU A 455 -5.81 -17.17 -4.89
CA LEU A 455 -4.68 -17.95 -5.45
C LEU A 455 -4.64 -17.98 -6.98
N ALA A 456 -5.58 -17.30 -7.63
CA ALA A 456 -5.47 -16.93 -9.03
C ALA A 456 -4.41 -15.81 -9.19
N ASP A 457 -3.13 -16.20 -9.18
CA ASP A 457 -2.10 -15.42 -9.88
C ASP A 457 -2.59 -15.22 -11.32
N ILE A 458 -2.64 -13.97 -11.80
CA ILE A 458 -3.28 -13.59 -13.08
C ILE A 458 -2.36 -13.98 -14.25
N LYS A 459 -2.17 -15.30 -14.41
CA LYS A 459 -1.28 -15.95 -15.38
C LYS A 459 -1.86 -17.20 -16.02
N LYS A 460 -2.96 -17.77 -15.49
CA LYS A 460 -3.60 -18.98 -16.07
C LYS A 460 -4.78 -18.73 -17.00
N PHE A 461 -5.30 -17.51 -17.11
CA PHE A 461 -6.33 -17.16 -18.11
C PHE A 461 -5.78 -16.89 -19.53
N TYR A 462 -4.46 -16.96 -19.73
CA TYR A 462 -3.81 -16.76 -21.04
C TYR A 462 -3.29 -18.04 -21.71
N ASN A 463 -3.51 -19.22 -21.13
CA ASN A 463 -3.14 -20.51 -21.71
C ASN A 463 -4.20 -21.59 -21.42
N GLN A 464 -5.34 -21.49 -22.11
CA GLN A 464 -6.05 -22.69 -22.56
C GLN A 464 -5.88 -22.77 -24.09
N PRO A 465 -5.54 -23.94 -24.66
CA PRO A 465 -5.58 -24.11 -26.11
C PRO A 465 -7.02 -23.96 -26.60
N GLN A 466 -7.23 -23.15 -27.63
CA GLN A 466 -8.40 -23.33 -28.48
C GLN A 466 -8.16 -24.58 -29.32
N ASP A 467 -8.88 -25.66 -29.02
CA ASP A 467 -8.96 -26.81 -29.91
C ASP A 467 -10.43 -27.20 -30.14
N SER A 468 -10.74 -27.42 -31.42
CA SER A 468 -11.96 -28.04 -31.95
C SER A 468 -13.31 -27.32 -31.72
N GLN A 469 -13.63 -26.38 -32.62
CA GLN A 469 -14.81 -26.60 -33.47
C GLN A 469 -14.52 -26.22 -34.93
N ARG A 470 -14.54 -27.25 -35.78
CA ARG A 470 -14.31 -27.29 -37.24
C ARG A 470 -12.86 -27.16 -37.71
#